data_AF-A0A2C9KQ53-F1
#
_entry.id   AF-A0A2C9KQ53-F1
#
_cell.length_a   1.000
_cell.length_b   1.000
_cell.length_c   1.000
_cell.angle_alpha   90.00
_cell.angle_beta   90.00
_cell.angle_gamma   90.00
#
_symmetry.space_group_name_H-M   'P 1'
#
loop_
_entity.id
_entity.type
_entity.pdbx_description
1 polymer ?
#
loop_
_entity_poly.entity_id
_entity_poly.type
_entity_poly.pdbx_seq_one_letter_code
_entity_poly.pdbx_strand_id
1 'polypeptide(L)'
;MYDLAIEANKNSDFFPLWGTCLGFQLMTALSSDGNDHLKRTDSNNLTLPLIFKEDFQTSRLFKDMPADLIEILKTEPVTQNEHNWSLLLKDFYTLPNLSTFYRLLTTNVGRDNVTFVSGFEANQYPFYGIQWHPEKSVVTWDYQVVNHSFNAIRVSQYFANFFVNEARKSNHRFNSIEDEAEAIIENAKRVFVPDFKSPEAFYFNSAINILPCSQRILISIVSITCLVFIIIS
;
A
#
# COMPACT_ATOMS: atom_id res chain seq x y z
N MET A 1 -4.08 -11.01 10.00
CA MET A 1 -3.63 -11.14 8.60
C MET A 1 -2.12 -10.95 8.49
N TYR A 2 -1.55 -9.87 9.03
CA TYR A 2 -0.09 -9.68 9.05
C TYR A 2 0.68 -10.88 9.63
N ASP A 3 0.30 -11.37 10.81
CA ASP A 3 0.96 -12.53 11.43
C ASP A 3 0.79 -13.82 10.60
N LEU A 4 -0.39 -14.03 10.00
CA LEU A 4 -0.64 -15.16 9.10
C LEU A 4 0.24 -15.10 7.86
N ALA A 5 0.45 -13.92 7.29
CA ALA A 5 1.35 -13.74 6.16
C ALA A 5 2.82 -14.00 6.56
N ILE A 6 3.24 -13.57 7.75
CA ILE A 6 4.58 -13.92 8.28
C ILE A 6 4.72 -15.43 8.40
N GLU A 7 3.73 -16.09 9.01
CA GLU A 7 3.73 -17.54 9.22
C GLU A 7 3.75 -18.31 7.89
N ALA A 8 2.89 -17.94 6.94
CA ALA A 8 2.85 -18.54 5.61
C ALA A 8 4.23 -18.46 4.93
N ASN A 9 4.82 -17.26 4.85
CA ASN A 9 6.11 -17.09 4.19
C ASN A 9 7.26 -17.81 4.94
N LYS A 10 7.23 -17.90 6.27
CA LYS A 10 8.18 -18.74 7.04
C LYS A 10 8.07 -20.22 6.66
N ASN A 11 6.87 -20.67 6.31
CA ASN A 11 6.58 -22.03 5.87
C ASN A 11 6.75 -22.22 4.34
N SER A 12 7.42 -21.28 3.66
CA SER A 12 7.59 -21.28 2.19
C SER A 12 6.27 -21.22 1.41
N ASP A 13 5.20 -20.73 2.03
CA ASP A 13 3.92 -20.45 1.43
C ASP A 13 3.84 -18.96 1.09
N PHE A 14 4.07 -18.63 -0.18
CA PHE A 14 4.25 -17.26 -0.64
C PHE A 14 2.95 -16.45 -0.49
N PHE A 15 2.98 -15.42 0.36
CA PHE A 15 1.82 -14.54 0.59
C PHE A 15 2.25 -13.07 0.66
N PRO A 16 2.04 -12.27 -0.40
CA PRO A 16 2.48 -10.89 -0.43
C PRO A 16 1.54 -9.95 0.34
N LEU A 17 2.09 -8.88 0.91
CA LEU A 17 1.33 -7.81 1.56
C LEU A 17 1.63 -6.46 0.92
N TRP A 18 0.59 -5.63 0.80
CA TRP A 18 0.69 -4.26 0.32
C TRP A 18 0.05 -3.29 1.30
N GLY A 19 0.80 -2.27 1.71
CA GLY A 19 0.31 -1.17 2.54
C GLY A 19 0.38 0.16 1.80
N THR A 20 -0.77 0.82 1.61
CA THR A 20 -0.87 2.19 1.09
C THR A 20 -1.27 3.13 2.22
N CYS A 21 -0.53 4.22 2.41
CA CYS A 21 -0.83 5.28 3.39
C CYS A 21 -1.08 4.76 4.82
N LEU A 22 -2.35 4.63 5.26
CA LEU A 22 -2.67 4.02 6.55
C LEU A 22 -2.22 2.55 6.65
N GLY A 23 -2.27 1.81 5.55
CA GLY A 23 -1.72 0.45 5.50
C GLY A 23 -0.22 0.42 5.72
N PHE A 24 0.53 1.37 5.13
CA PHE A 24 1.95 1.56 5.38
C PHE A 24 2.22 1.88 6.86
N GLN A 25 1.46 2.82 7.44
CA GLN A 25 1.56 3.21 8.84
C GLN A 25 1.31 2.02 9.78
N LEU A 26 0.26 1.25 9.52
CA LEU A 26 -0.06 0.04 10.27
C LEU A 26 1.07 -0.99 10.19
N MET A 27 1.66 -1.20 9.01
CA MET A 27 2.80 -2.10 8.85
C MET A 27 4.00 -1.67 9.69
N THR A 28 4.28 -0.36 9.80
CA THR A 28 5.36 0.14 10.68
C THR A 28 5.08 -0.19 12.14
N ALA A 29 3.85 0.05 12.63
CA ALA A 29 3.48 -0.26 14.00
C ALA A 29 3.55 -1.78 14.29
N LEU A 30 2.99 -2.60 13.40
CA LEU A 30 2.98 -4.06 13.54
C LEU A 30 4.39 -4.66 13.56
N SER A 31 5.30 -4.15 12.73
CA SER A 31 6.70 -4.57 12.75
C SER A 31 7.51 -4.03 13.95
N SER A 32 6.93 -3.12 14.74
CA SER A 32 7.56 -2.55 15.94
C SER A 32 6.79 -2.88 17.22
N ASP A 33 6.29 -4.10 17.35
CA ASP A 33 5.58 -4.60 18.54
C ASP A 33 4.32 -3.79 18.89
N GLY A 34 3.65 -3.23 17.87
CA GLY A 34 2.42 -2.44 18.02
C GLY A 34 2.64 -0.99 18.43
N ASN A 35 3.89 -0.52 18.50
CA ASN A 35 4.21 0.86 18.89
C ASN A 35 4.03 1.85 17.73
N ASP A 36 3.37 2.97 18.01
CA ASP A 36 3.23 4.08 17.06
C ASP A 36 4.46 5.01 17.13
N HIS A 37 5.19 5.09 16.02
CA HIS A 37 6.38 5.94 15.87
C HIS A 37 6.15 7.13 14.93
N LEU A 38 4.91 7.33 14.46
CA LEU A 38 4.62 8.36 13.48
C LEU A 38 4.74 9.74 14.10
N LYS A 39 5.18 10.70 13.28
CA LYS A 39 5.25 12.12 13.63
C LYS A 39 4.40 12.92 12.67
N ARG A 40 3.86 14.02 13.16
CA ARG A 40 3.07 14.93 12.33
C ARG A 40 3.97 15.55 11.26
N THR A 41 3.51 15.56 10.02
CA THR A 41 4.18 16.21 8.88
C THR A 41 3.19 17.03 8.07
N ASP A 42 3.68 18.07 7.39
CA ASP A 42 2.88 18.85 6.44
C ASP A 42 2.98 18.27 5.02
N SER A 43 2.27 17.16 4.81
CA SER A 43 2.32 16.39 3.55
C SER A 43 0.93 16.03 3.00
N ASN A 44 -0.14 16.53 3.61
CA ASN A 44 -1.51 16.27 3.16
C ASN A 44 -1.87 17.07 1.91
N ASN A 45 -2.63 16.48 0.98
CA ASN A 45 -3.04 17.11 -0.28
C ASN A 45 -1.86 17.71 -1.06
N LEU A 46 -0.86 16.88 -1.35
CA LEU A 46 0.39 17.28 -1.99
C LEU A 46 0.89 16.22 -2.96
N THR A 47 1.21 16.61 -4.19
CA THR A 47 1.88 15.74 -5.16
C THR A 47 3.39 15.94 -5.14
N LEU A 48 4.15 14.85 -5.05
CA LEU A 48 5.62 14.89 -4.97
C LEU A 48 6.29 13.94 -5.98
N PRO A 49 7.50 14.26 -6.47
CA PRO A 49 8.42 13.24 -6.99
C PRO A 49 8.95 12.39 -5.83
N LEU A 50 9.59 11.25 -6.10
CA LEU A 50 10.25 10.39 -5.11
C LEU A 50 11.75 10.66 -5.05
N ILE A 51 12.29 10.67 -3.83
CA ILE A 51 13.74 10.69 -3.59
C ILE A 51 14.19 9.26 -3.33
N PHE A 52 14.82 8.63 -4.31
CA PHE A 52 15.30 7.24 -4.23
C PHE A 52 16.56 7.10 -3.37
N LYS A 53 16.68 5.98 -2.65
CA LYS A 53 17.95 5.54 -2.03
C LYS A 53 18.89 4.97 -3.09
N GLU A 54 20.20 5.06 -2.87
CA GLU A 54 21.23 4.73 -3.88
C GLU A 54 21.07 3.33 -4.50
N ASP A 55 20.69 2.35 -3.70
CA ASP A 55 20.64 0.95 -4.11
C ASP A 55 19.25 0.49 -4.61
N PHE A 56 18.26 1.38 -4.71
CA PHE A 56 16.84 1.03 -4.96
C PHE A 56 16.62 0.09 -6.15
N GLN A 57 17.48 0.13 -7.18
CA GLN A 57 17.38 -0.73 -8.36
C GLN A 57 17.69 -2.22 -8.06
N THR A 58 18.24 -2.56 -6.90
CA THR A 58 18.40 -3.96 -6.48
C THR A 58 17.20 -4.48 -5.68
N SER A 59 16.22 -3.62 -5.39
CA SER A 59 14.97 -3.99 -4.72
C SER A 59 14.04 -4.80 -5.62
N ARG A 60 13.13 -5.58 -5.04
CA ARG A 60 12.11 -6.28 -5.82
C ARG A 60 11.15 -5.28 -6.47
N LEU A 61 10.77 -4.24 -5.74
CA LEU A 61 9.78 -3.25 -6.18
C LEU A 61 10.24 -2.44 -7.41
N PHE A 62 11.53 -2.14 -7.54
CA PHE A 62 12.03 -1.24 -8.59
C PHE A 62 13.02 -1.85 -9.58
N LYS A 63 13.55 -3.07 -9.36
CA LYS A 63 14.57 -3.66 -10.26
C LYS A 63 14.13 -3.81 -11.72
N ASP A 64 12.84 -4.09 -11.93
CA ASP A 64 12.27 -4.31 -13.26
C ASP A 64 11.50 -3.07 -13.76
N MET A 65 11.58 -1.94 -13.05
CA MET A 65 10.92 -0.70 -13.45
C MET A 65 11.60 -0.10 -14.68
N PRO A 66 10.85 0.21 -15.75
CA PRO A 66 11.37 0.91 -16.92
C PRO A 66 12.09 2.21 -16.54
N ALA A 67 13.24 2.48 -17.17
CA ALA A 67 14.08 3.62 -16.84
C ALA A 67 13.35 4.97 -17.01
N ASP A 68 12.42 5.07 -17.96
CA ASP A 68 11.60 6.27 -18.15
C ASP A 68 10.60 6.47 -17.01
N LEU A 69 10.02 5.40 -16.44
CA LEU A 69 9.17 5.51 -15.24
C LEU A 69 9.97 5.89 -13.99
N ILE A 70 11.21 5.40 -13.86
CA ILE A 70 12.12 5.84 -12.81
C ILE A 70 12.38 7.35 -12.94
N GLU A 71 12.62 7.85 -14.15
CA GLU A 71 12.87 9.28 -14.38
C GLU A 71 11.64 10.13 -14.07
N ILE A 72 10.46 9.69 -14.50
CA ILE A 72 9.17 10.33 -14.15
C ILE A 72 9.02 10.42 -12.63
N LEU A 73 9.23 9.30 -11.91
CA LEU A 73 9.14 9.29 -10.45
C LEU A 73 10.15 10.21 -9.79
N LYS A 74 11.35 10.41 -10.37
CA LYS A 74 12.38 11.31 -9.82
C LYS A 74 12.09 12.79 -10.03
N THR A 75 11.44 13.14 -11.13
CA THR A 75 11.40 14.53 -11.62
C THR A 75 10.01 15.15 -11.62
N GLU A 76 8.96 14.33 -11.71
CA GLU A 76 7.58 14.82 -11.82
C GLU A 76 6.79 14.61 -10.52
N PRO A 77 5.88 15.53 -10.17
CA PRO A 77 5.03 15.39 -8.99
C PRO A 77 3.88 14.41 -9.25
N VAL A 78 4.20 13.11 -9.35
CA VAL A 78 3.25 12.05 -9.74
C VAL A 78 2.77 11.19 -8.57
N THR A 79 3.25 11.44 -7.35
CA THR A 79 2.84 10.68 -6.15
C THR A 79 1.95 11.50 -5.23
N GLN A 80 0.69 11.09 -5.07
CA GLN A 80 -0.30 11.80 -4.26
C GLN A 80 -0.11 11.50 -2.76
N ASN A 81 0.13 12.52 -1.95
CA ASN A 81 0.28 12.41 -0.50
C ASN A 81 -0.96 12.99 0.20
N GLU A 82 -1.59 12.18 1.05
CA GLU A 82 -2.79 12.52 1.84
C GLU A 82 -2.69 11.97 3.25
N HIS A 83 -1.62 12.36 3.92
CA HIS A 83 -1.37 11.96 5.30
C HIS A 83 -0.90 13.18 6.10
N ASN A 84 -1.25 13.17 7.39
CA ASN A 84 -0.76 14.16 8.35
C ASN A 84 0.29 13.54 9.29
N TRP A 85 0.60 12.26 9.11
CA TRP A 85 1.44 11.46 9.99
C TRP A 85 2.38 10.61 9.14
N SER A 86 3.67 10.64 9.43
CA SER A 86 4.67 9.90 8.66
C SER A 86 5.73 9.33 9.58
N LEU A 87 6.37 8.24 9.15
CA LEU A 87 7.60 7.75 9.77
C LEU A 87 8.77 8.62 9.31
N LEU A 88 9.41 9.33 10.25
CA LEU A 88 10.55 10.18 9.91
C LEU A 88 11.76 9.33 9.53
N LEU A 89 12.58 9.84 8.60
CA LEU A 89 13.78 9.12 8.15
C LEU A 89 14.74 8.83 9.31
N LYS A 90 14.93 9.80 10.21
CA LYS A 90 15.78 9.63 11.39
C LYS A 90 15.25 8.52 12.31
N ASP A 91 13.94 8.45 12.49
CA ASP A 91 13.31 7.51 13.42
C ASP A 91 13.40 6.08 12.87
N PHE A 92 13.20 5.90 11.56
CA PHE A 92 13.40 4.61 10.87
C PHE A 92 14.77 3.98 11.18
N TYR A 93 15.86 4.76 11.09
CA TYR A 93 17.21 4.23 11.35
C TYR A 93 17.49 3.99 12.83
N THR A 94 16.85 4.73 13.74
CA THR A 94 17.01 4.54 15.19
C THR A 94 16.21 3.36 15.76
N LEU A 95 15.27 2.81 14.99
CA LEU A 95 14.39 1.71 15.40
C LEU A 95 14.87 0.40 14.75
N PRO A 96 15.62 -0.47 15.47
CA PRO A 96 16.21 -1.68 14.88
C PRO A 96 15.16 -2.63 14.30
N ASN A 97 13.98 -2.71 14.93
CA ASN A 97 12.87 -3.53 14.45
C ASN A 97 12.43 -3.11 13.03
N LEU A 98 12.47 -1.80 12.72
CA LEU A 98 12.12 -1.30 11.39
C LEU A 98 13.29 -1.40 10.42
N SER A 99 14.47 -0.90 10.79
CA SER A 99 15.63 -0.84 9.89
C SER A 99 16.23 -2.21 9.56
N THR A 100 15.99 -3.22 10.38
CA THR A 100 16.36 -4.62 10.09
C THR A 100 15.30 -5.34 9.28
N PHE A 101 14.01 -5.08 9.56
CA PHE A 101 12.92 -5.77 8.87
C PHE A 101 12.69 -5.24 7.46
N TYR A 102 12.79 -3.92 7.28
CA TYR A 102 12.55 -3.24 6.02
C TYR A 102 13.83 -2.70 5.40
N ARG A 103 13.88 -2.80 4.09
CA ARG A 103 14.75 -2.04 3.23
C ARG A 103 14.08 -0.74 2.83
N LEU A 104 14.70 0.39 3.18
CA LEU A 104 14.24 1.71 2.75
C LEU A 104 14.51 1.90 1.25
N LEU A 105 13.49 2.32 0.48
CA LEU A 105 13.59 2.50 -0.97
C LEU A 105 13.48 3.95 -1.38
N THR A 106 12.51 4.68 -0.80
CA THR A 106 12.26 6.08 -1.14
C THR A 106 11.94 6.92 0.09
N THR A 107 12.25 8.20 -0.03
CA THR A 107 11.90 9.25 0.93
C THR A 107 11.23 10.41 0.22
N ASN A 108 10.59 11.27 1.01
CA ASN A 108 10.05 12.54 0.57
C ASN A 108 10.32 13.62 1.61
N VAL A 109 10.14 14.87 1.20
CA VAL A 109 10.25 16.05 2.07
C VAL A 109 8.91 16.77 2.05
N GLY A 110 8.33 17.00 3.24
CA GLY A 110 7.07 17.73 3.39
C GLY A 110 7.23 19.25 3.18
N ARG A 111 6.10 19.98 3.17
CA ARG A 111 6.09 21.46 3.08
C ARG A 111 6.74 22.13 4.30
N ASP A 112 6.81 21.41 5.41
CA ASP A 112 7.53 21.76 6.64
C ASP A 112 9.05 21.46 6.58
N ASN A 113 9.56 21.05 5.42
CA ASN A 113 10.96 20.65 5.21
C ASN A 113 11.40 19.44 6.04
N VAL A 114 10.45 18.58 6.45
CA VAL A 114 10.73 17.35 7.20
C VAL A 114 10.84 16.16 6.25
N THR A 115 11.95 15.41 6.34
CA THR A 115 12.17 14.19 5.56
C THR A 115 11.50 12.98 6.21
N PHE A 116 10.68 12.28 5.44
CA PHE A 116 9.97 11.07 5.87
C PHE A 116 10.17 9.90 4.90
N VAL A 117 9.97 8.68 5.40
CA VAL A 117 9.99 7.45 4.60
C VAL A 117 8.74 7.42 3.73
N SER A 118 8.91 7.25 2.41
CA SER A 118 7.79 7.19 1.48
C SER A 118 7.61 5.83 0.79
N GLY A 119 8.60 4.94 0.89
CA GLY A 119 8.53 3.59 0.35
C GLY A 119 9.56 2.65 0.95
N PHE A 120 9.15 1.43 1.24
CA PHE A 120 10.02 0.33 1.67
C PHE A 120 9.54 -1.03 1.14
N GLU A 121 10.41 -2.03 1.22
CA GLU A 121 10.03 -3.45 1.10
C GLU A 121 10.68 -4.25 2.24
N ALA A 122 10.06 -5.35 2.69
CA ALA A 122 10.67 -6.19 3.72
C ALA A 122 11.86 -6.97 3.18
N ASN A 123 12.90 -7.18 3.99
CA ASN A 123 14.11 -7.89 3.57
C ASN A 123 13.83 -9.38 3.28
N GLN A 124 12.98 -10.01 4.10
CA GLN A 124 12.75 -11.46 4.08
C GLN A 124 11.35 -11.86 3.59
N TYR A 125 10.41 -10.92 3.55
CA TYR A 125 9.01 -11.18 3.22
C TYR A 125 8.59 -10.38 1.98
N PRO A 126 7.64 -10.87 1.16
CA PRO A 126 7.09 -10.13 0.02
C PRO A 126 6.11 -9.04 0.49
N PHE A 127 6.56 -8.19 1.41
CA PHE A 127 5.77 -7.11 2.01
C PHE A 127 6.27 -5.77 1.46
N TYR A 128 5.34 -4.93 1.02
CA TYR A 128 5.62 -3.66 0.36
C TYR A 128 4.78 -2.57 1.00
N GLY A 129 5.41 -1.44 1.28
CA GLY A 129 4.74 -0.29 1.86
C GLY A 129 5.08 0.98 1.08
N ILE A 130 4.05 1.75 0.74
CA ILE A 130 4.21 3.10 0.22
C ILE A 130 3.30 4.08 0.97
N GLN A 131 3.83 5.25 1.31
CA GLN A 131 3.10 6.25 2.11
C GLN A 131 2.11 7.07 1.26
N TRP A 132 2.32 7.11 -0.05
CA TRP A 132 1.54 7.85 -1.03
C TRP A 132 0.53 6.94 -1.75
N HIS A 133 -0.42 7.53 -2.46
CA HIS A 133 -1.58 6.88 -3.07
C HIS A 133 -1.41 6.69 -4.59
N PRO A 134 -0.95 5.53 -5.09
CA PRO A 134 -0.84 5.28 -6.53
C PRO A 134 -2.20 5.11 -7.18
N GLU A 135 -3.24 4.71 -6.45
CA GLU A 135 -4.56 4.45 -7.00
C GLU A 135 -5.30 5.73 -7.43
N LYS A 136 -5.06 6.86 -6.74
CA LYS A 136 -5.88 8.06 -6.90
C LYS A 136 -5.82 8.66 -8.30
N SER A 137 -4.67 8.60 -8.96
CA SER A 137 -4.47 9.16 -10.31
C SER A 137 -5.41 8.55 -11.36
N VAL A 138 -5.94 7.34 -11.11
CA VAL A 138 -6.80 6.61 -12.05
C VAL A 138 -8.27 6.51 -11.62
N VAL A 139 -8.59 6.63 -10.32
CA VAL A 139 -9.97 6.42 -9.81
C VAL A 139 -10.63 7.62 -9.14
N THR A 140 -9.89 8.65 -8.75
CA THR A 140 -10.43 9.74 -7.91
C THR A 140 -10.46 11.06 -8.69
N TRP A 141 -11.62 11.69 -8.81
CA TRP A 141 -11.77 13.03 -9.41
C TRP A 141 -12.49 13.95 -8.44
N ASP A 142 -11.74 14.52 -7.50
CA ASP A 142 -12.24 15.39 -6.44
C ASP A 142 -11.52 16.76 -6.42
N TYR A 143 -11.66 17.52 -5.32
CA TYR A 143 -11.03 18.83 -5.16
C TYR A 143 -9.54 18.79 -4.77
N GLN A 144 -8.96 17.59 -4.63
CA GLN A 144 -7.56 17.43 -4.25
C GLN A 144 -6.63 17.67 -5.44
N VAL A 145 -5.35 17.89 -5.16
CA VAL A 145 -4.34 18.22 -6.19
C VAL A 145 -3.81 16.99 -6.94
N VAL A 146 -4.61 15.93 -7.04
CA VAL A 146 -4.21 14.65 -7.66
C VAL A 146 -3.71 14.88 -9.09
N ASN A 147 -2.55 14.31 -9.40
CA ASN A 147 -1.98 14.39 -10.75
C ASN A 147 -2.61 13.31 -11.65
N HIS A 148 -3.40 13.74 -12.64
CA HIS A 148 -4.05 12.86 -13.62
C HIS A 148 -3.33 12.81 -14.98
N SER A 149 -2.06 13.23 -15.02
CA SER A 149 -1.28 13.15 -16.26
C SER A 149 -1.11 11.70 -16.73
N PHE A 150 -0.85 11.55 -18.03
CA PHE A 150 -0.48 10.26 -18.62
C PHE A 150 0.64 9.56 -17.84
N ASN A 151 1.66 10.32 -17.41
CA ASN A 151 2.79 9.80 -16.65
C ASN A 151 2.38 9.30 -15.26
N ALA A 152 1.53 10.04 -14.54
CA ALA A 152 1.00 9.59 -13.26
C ALA A 152 0.18 8.30 -13.40
N ILE A 153 -0.64 8.18 -14.44
CA ILE A 153 -1.41 6.96 -14.74
C ILE A 153 -0.49 5.77 -15.03
N ARG A 154 0.58 5.97 -15.81
CA ARG A 154 1.56 4.90 -16.08
C ARG A 154 2.26 4.42 -14.80
N VAL A 155 2.59 5.35 -13.91
CA VAL A 155 3.15 5.04 -12.58
C VAL A 155 2.16 4.20 -11.77
N SER A 156 0.90 4.62 -11.66
CA SER A 156 -0.17 3.87 -11.00
C SER A 156 -0.27 2.43 -11.52
N GLN A 157 -0.29 2.28 -12.85
CA GLN A 157 -0.40 0.97 -13.49
C GLN A 157 0.80 0.06 -13.19
N TYR A 158 2.02 0.61 -13.12
CA TYR A 158 3.19 -0.18 -12.76
C TYR A 158 3.05 -0.83 -11.39
N PHE A 159 2.66 -0.06 -10.37
CA PHE A 159 2.56 -0.58 -9.00
C PHE A 159 1.43 -1.61 -8.86
N ALA A 160 0.30 -1.40 -9.55
CA ALA A 160 -0.75 -2.40 -9.64
C ALA A 160 -0.23 -3.70 -10.30
N ASN A 161 0.42 -3.60 -11.45
CA ASN A 161 0.97 -4.76 -12.16
C ASN A 161 2.02 -5.51 -11.32
N PHE A 162 2.89 -4.78 -10.64
CA PHE A 162 3.89 -5.35 -9.74
C PHE A 162 3.23 -6.19 -8.66
N PHE A 163 2.26 -5.63 -7.92
CA PHE A 163 1.65 -6.36 -6.81
C PHE A 163 0.78 -7.53 -7.27
N VAL A 164 0.08 -7.38 -8.40
CA VAL A 164 -0.62 -8.49 -9.06
C VAL A 164 0.38 -9.62 -9.41
N ASN A 165 1.56 -9.29 -9.93
CA ASN A 165 2.59 -10.29 -10.23
C ASN A 165 3.17 -10.96 -8.98
N GLU A 166 3.24 -10.26 -7.85
CA GLU A 166 3.57 -10.88 -6.56
C GLU A 166 2.48 -11.87 -6.13
N ALA A 167 1.20 -11.48 -6.23
CA ALA A 167 0.08 -12.33 -5.85
C ALA A 167 0.02 -13.63 -6.66
N ARG A 168 0.36 -13.60 -7.96
CA ARG A 168 0.45 -14.80 -8.83
C ARG A 168 1.47 -15.86 -8.37
N LYS A 169 2.38 -15.51 -7.46
CA LYS A 169 3.36 -16.46 -6.90
C LYS A 169 2.77 -17.31 -5.77
N SER A 170 1.58 -16.96 -5.27
CA SER A 170 0.83 -17.75 -4.30
C SER A 170 0.06 -18.87 -5.01
N ASN A 171 -0.09 -20.02 -4.35
CA ASN A 171 -0.94 -21.13 -4.80
C ASN A 171 -2.30 -21.18 -4.07
N HIS A 172 -2.63 -20.11 -3.34
CA HIS A 172 -3.88 -20.00 -2.59
C HIS A 172 -5.07 -19.91 -3.53
N ARG A 173 -6.17 -20.54 -3.12
CA ARG A 173 -7.42 -20.61 -3.86
C ARG A 173 -8.56 -20.92 -2.89
N PHE A 174 -9.77 -20.57 -3.27
CA PHE A 174 -10.96 -20.97 -2.51
C PHE A 174 -11.15 -22.48 -2.54
N ASN A 175 -11.87 -23.02 -1.56
CA ASN A 175 -12.17 -24.45 -1.49
C ASN A 175 -13.10 -24.92 -2.62
N SER A 176 -13.94 -24.00 -3.12
CA SER A 176 -14.91 -24.24 -4.18
C SER A 176 -15.10 -22.97 -5.02
N ILE A 177 -15.63 -23.13 -6.24
CA ILE A 177 -15.97 -22.01 -7.13
C ILE A 177 -17.13 -21.21 -6.54
N GLU A 178 -18.01 -21.87 -5.80
CA GLU A 178 -19.13 -21.25 -5.08
C GLU A 178 -18.63 -20.32 -3.98
N ASP A 179 -17.68 -20.78 -3.15
CA ASP A 179 -17.08 -19.93 -2.10
C ASP A 179 -16.35 -18.71 -2.71
N GLU A 180 -15.66 -18.90 -3.84
CA GLU A 180 -15.02 -17.79 -4.57
C GLU A 180 -16.09 -16.81 -5.08
N ALA A 181 -17.10 -17.32 -5.77
CA ALA A 181 -18.16 -16.52 -6.36
C ALA A 181 -18.97 -15.74 -5.33
N GLU A 182 -19.06 -16.19 -4.07
CA GLU A 182 -19.70 -15.45 -2.97
C GLU A 182 -18.78 -14.34 -2.39
N ALA A 183 -17.46 -14.54 -2.41
CA ALA A 183 -16.50 -13.66 -1.77
C ALA A 183 -16.03 -12.46 -2.63
N ILE A 184 -16.21 -12.52 -3.96
CA ILE A 184 -15.73 -11.47 -4.87
C ILE A 184 -16.43 -10.10 -4.66
N ILE A 185 -15.71 -9.02 -4.94
CA ILE A 185 -16.16 -7.63 -4.70
C ILE A 185 -17.36 -7.23 -5.59
N GLU A 186 -17.57 -7.95 -6.69
CA GLU A 186 -18.69 -7.77 -7.62
C GLU A 186 -20.06 -7.98 -6.95
N ASN A 187 -20.11 -8.75 -5.85
CA ASN A 187 -21.32 -8.93 -5.05
C ASN A 187 -21.63 -7.74 -4.14
N ALA A 188 -20.65 -6.86 -3.89
CA ALA A 188 -20.83 -5.72 -3.01
C ALA A 188 -21.53 -4.55 -3.73
N LYS A 189 -22.41 -3.87 -3.00
CA LYS A 189 -23.10 -2.67 -3.52
C LYS A 189 -22.18 -1.45 -3.42
N ARG A 190 -21.84 -0.90 -4.59
CA ARG A 190 -21.18 0.40 -4.70
C ARG A 190 -22.18 1.50 -4.38
N VAL A 191 -21.81 2.41 -3.50
CA VAL A 191 -22.59 3.59 -3.15
C VAL A 191 -21.83 4.81 -3.63
N PHE A 192 -22.47 5.58 -4.49
CA PHE A 192 -21.98 6.90 -4.88
C PHE A 192 -22.37 7.92 -3.81
N VAL A 193 -21.39 8.65 -3.29
CA VAL A 193 -21.63 9.73 -2.33
C VAL A 193 -21.23 11.06 -2.99
N PRO A 194 -22.17 11.97 -3.28
CA PRO A 194 -21.89 13.25 -3.92
C PRO A 194 -21.29 14.28 -2.94
N ASP A 195 -20.29 13.88 -2.14
CA ASP A 195 -19.62 14.74 -1.17
C ASP A 195 -18.23 15.22 -1.62
N PHE A 196 -17.79 14.79 -2.81
CA PHE A 196 -16.49 15.09 -3.40
C PHE A 196 -15.29 14.71 -2.51
N LYS A 197 -15.45 13.71 -1.62
CA LYS A 197 -14.34 13.19 -0.79
C LYS A 197 -13.96 11.76 -1.18
N SER A 198 -14.96 10.93 -1.46
CA SER A 198 -14.79 9.57 -1.95
C SER A 198 -15.97 9.27 -2.86
N PRO A 199 -15.84 9.50 -4.19
CA PRO A 199 -16.99 9.44 -5.08
C PRO A 199 -17.71 8.09 -5.01
N GLU A 200 -16.97 6.99 -4.81
CA GLU A 200 -17.54 5.66 -4.62
C GLU A 200 -16.98 4.97 -3.37
N ALA A 201 -17.86 4.32 -2.60
CA ALA A 201 -17.50 3.50 -1.45
C ALA A 201 -18.34 2.22 -1.39
N PHE A 202 -17.79 1.19 -0.76
CA PHE A 202 -18.54 -0.01 -0.37
C PHE A 202 -18.83 0.03 1.13
N TYR A 203 -20.08 -0.26 1.50
CA TYR A 203 -20.49 -0.37 2.89
C TYR A 203 -20.86 -1.81 3.20
N PHE A 204 -20.22 -2.39 4.21
CA PHE A 204 -20.49 -3.74 4.69
C PHE A 204 -21.17 -3.66 6.06
N ASN A 205 -22.25 -4.42 6.24
CA ASN A 205 -22.97 -4.46 7.51
C ASN A 205 -22.12 -5.24 8.53
N SER A 206 -21.81 -4.66 9.68
CA SER A 206 -20.98 -5.31 10.71
C SER A 206 -21.71 -6.40 11.51
N ALA A 207 -23.01 -6.57 11.27
CA ALA A 207 -23.79 -7.65 11.85
C ALA A 207 -23.79 -8.86 10.90
N ILE A 208 -23.05 -9.92 11.26
CA ILE A 208 -23.46 -11.35 11.27
C ILE A 208 -22.23 -12.30 11.14
N ASN A 209 -22.16 -13.19 12.14
CA ASN A 209 -21.45 -14.47 12.22
C ASN A 209 -19.91 -14.52 12.18
N ILE A 210 -19.37 -14.87 13.35
CA ILE A 210 -18.06 -15.48 13.55
C ILE A 210 -17.96 -16.71 12.64
N LEU A 211 -17.36 -16.55 11.45
CA LEU A 211 -17.00 -17.68 10.61
C LEU A 211 -15.90 -18.51 11.31
N PRO A 212 -15.91 -19.85 11.18
CA PRO A 212 -14.87 -20.72 11.72
C PRO A 212 -13.48 -20.31 11.20
N CYS A 213 -12.46 -20.62 11.99
CA CYS A 213 -11.07 -20.15 11.88
C CYS A 213 -10.40 -20.29 10.49
N SER A 214 -10.97 -21.04 9.55
CA SER A 214 -10.46 -21.29 8.20
C SER A 214 -10.84 -20.24 7.14
N GLN A 215 -11.70 -19.26 7.43
CA GLN A 215 -12.15 -18.24 6.47
C GLN A 215 -11.84 -16.79 6.90
N ARG A 216 -10.81 -16.57 7.73
CA ARG A 216 -10.47 -15.23 8.23
C ARG A 216 -9.68 -14.39 7.22
N ILE A 217 -10.37 -13.84 6.22
CA ILE A 217 -9.96 -12.58 5.59
C ILE A 217 -10.82 -11.49 6.21
N LEU A 218 -10.26 -10.80 7.20
CA LEU A 218 -10.92 -9.69 7.90
C LEU A 218 -11.16 -8.55 6.89
N ILE A 219 -12.43 -8.32 6.52
CA ILE A 219 -12.85 -7.08 5.86
C ILE A 219 -12.98 -6.03 6.95
N SER A 220 -11.90 -5.29 7.18
CA SER A 220 -11.97 -4.04 7.93
C SER A 220 -12.64 -2.98 7.06
N ILE A 221 -13.62 -2.26 7.62
CA ILE A 221 -14.19 -1.05 7.01
C ILE A 221 -13.04 -0.06 6.79
N VAL A 222 -12.61 0.01 5.54
CA VAL A 222 -11.55 0.86 5.04
C VAL A 222 -12.04 1.20 3.65
N SER A 223 -12.31 2.48 3.38
CA SER A 223 -12.40 2.98 2.00
C SER A 223 -11.31 2.30 1.18
N ILE A 224 -11.62 1.87 -0.04
CA ILE A 224 -10.79 1.06 -0.97
C ILE A 224 -9.30 1.46 -1.06
N THR A 225 -8.92 2.61 -0.50
CA THR A 225 -7.60 3.21 -0.48
C THR A 225 -6.56 2.66 0.52
N CYS A 226 -6.86 1.83 1.54
CA CYS A 226 -5.81 1.51 2.55
C CYS A 226 -5.28 0.06 2.61
N LEU A 227 -5.88 -0.95 1.99
CA LEU A 227 -5.25 -2.26 1.78
C LEU A 227 -5.84 -2.93 0.52
N VAL A 228 -4.99 -3.18 -0.47
CA VAL A 228 -5.34 -3.98 -1.65
C VAL A 228 -4.85 -5.39 -1.39
N PHE A 229 -5.78 -6.34 -1.21
CA PHE A 229 -5.48 -7.77 -1.23
C PHE A 229 -5.97 -8.30 -2.56
N ILE A 230 -5.05 -8.71 -3.42
CA ILE A 230 -5.40 -9.37 -4.68
C ILE A 230 -5.19 -10.85 -4.46
N ILE A 231 -6.28 -11.59 -4.28
CA ILE A 231 -6.28 -13.03 -4.54
C ILE A 231 -6.51 -13.13 -6.04
N ILE A 232 -5.54 -13.69 -6.76
CA ILE A 232 -5.65 -13.95 -8.20
C ILE A 232 -5.86 -15.44 -8.34
N SER A 233 -6.94 -15.83 -9.03
CA SER A 233 -7.19 -17.20 -9.49
C SER A 233 -6.33 -17.59 -10.70
#